data_AF-A0A369IDQ1-F1
#
_entry.id   AF-A0A369IDQ1-F1
#
_cell.length_a   1.000
_cell.length_b   1.000
_cell.length_c   1.000
_cell.angle_alpha   90.00
_cell.angle_beta   90.00
_cell.angle_gamma   90.00
#
_symmetry.space_group_name_H-M   'P 1'
#
loop_
_entity.id
_entity.type
_entity.pdbx_description
1 polymer ?
#
loop_
_entity_poly.entity_id
_entity_poly.type
_entity_poly.pdbx_seq_one_letter_code
_entity_poly.pdbx_strand_id
1 'polypeptide(L)' 'MTPLKEIAKLVGIDENLTTYSARHTFATTLYRKEVPTARIKELMGHESERVTEIYLQSFDTETLSNIANSML' A
#
# COMPACT_ATOMS: atom_id res chain seq x y z
N MET A 1 -4.34 8.89 24.06
CA MET A 1 -4.37 7.75 23.12
C MET A 1 -4.94 8.28 21.81
N THR A 2 -4.42 7.89 20.63
CA THR A 2 -4.99 8.39 19.35
C THR A 2 -6.22 7.55 18.99
N PRO A 3 -7.22 8.10 18.28
CA PRO A 3 -8.44 7.36 17.89
C PRO A 3 -8.14 6.02 17.17
N LEU A 4 -7.09 5.99 16.33
CA LEU A 4 -6.66 4.77 15.63
C LEU A 4 -6.17 3.67 16.57
N LYS A 5 -5.51 4.01 17.68
CA LYS A 5 -5.05 3.02 18.67
C LYS A 5 -6.21 2.40 19.44
N GLU A 6 -7.25 3.18 19.70
CA GLU A 6 -8.47 2.69 20.34
C GLU A 6 -9.22 1.75 19.40
N ILE A 7 -9.37 2.14 18.13
CA ILE A 7 -9.97 1.28 17.10
C ILE A 7 -9.17 -0.03 16.97
N ALA A 8 -7.85 0.03 16.85
CA ALA A 8 -6.98 -1.16 16.75
C ALA A 8 -7.24 -2.14 17.89
N LYS A 9 -7.27 -1.63 19.13
CA LYS A 9 -7.57 -2.43 20.32
C LYS A 9 -8.98 -3.04 20.29
N LEU A 10 -9.97 -2.28 19.83
CA LEU A 10 -11.37 -2.75 19.75
C LEU A 10 -11.55 -3.88 18.74
N VAL A 11 -10.77 -3.90 17.66
CA VAL A 11 -10.86 -4.93 16.60
C VAL A 11 -9.82 -6.04 16.72
N GLY A 12 -8.98 -6.02 17.77
CA GLY A 12 -7.96 -7.04 18.01
C GLY A 12 -6.75 -6.98 17.06
N ILE A 13 -6.37 -5.78 16.61
CA ILE A 13 -5.13 -5.54 15.86
C ILE A 13 -4.03 -5.17 16.86
N ASP A 14 -2.97 -5.96 16.90
CA ASP A 14 -1.83 -5.77 17.80
C ASP A 14 -0.82 -4.76 17.23
N GLU A 15 -0.84 -4.52 15.92
CA GLU A 15 0.03 -3.55 15.26
C GLU A 15 -0.34 -2.10 15.61
N ASN A 16 0.69 -1.25 15.67
CA ASN A 16 0.52 0.17 15.93
C ASN A 16 -0.06 0.90 14.69
N LEU A 17 -1.38 1.03 14.63
CA LEU A 17 -2.06 1.77 13.57
C LEU A 17 -1.82 3.28 13.67
N THR A 18 -1.39 3.83 12.55
CA THR A 18 -1.14 5.27 12.33
C THR A 18 -1.72 5.73 11.00
N THR A 19 -1.86 7.03 10.79
CA THR A 19 -2.22 7.57 9.47
C THR A 19 -1.19 7.21 8.40
N TYR A 20 0.07 7.04 8.80
CA TYR A 20 1.14 6.54 7.92
C TYR A 20 0.87 5.10 7.47
N SER A 21 0.47 4.20 8.38
CA SER A 21 0.08 2.83 8.01
C SER A 21 -1.11 2.80 7.05
N ALA A 22 -2.13 3.66 7.26
CA ALA A 22 -3.26 3.77 6.35
C ALA A 22 -2.84 4.24 4.95
N ARG A 23 -1.88 5.17 4.86
CA ARG A 23 -1.33 5.67 3.59
C ARG A 23 -0.59 4.56 2.83
N HIS A 24 0.19 3.74 3.52
CA HIS A 24 0.82 2.55 2.94
C HIS A 24 -0.20 1.54 2.42
N THR A 25 -1.20 1.21 3.24
CA THR A 25 -2.27 0.28 2.84
C THR A 25 -3.01 0.78 1.61
N PHE A 26 -3.34 2.07 1.54
CA PHE A 26 -3.98 2.68 0.39
C PHE A 26 -3.15 2.53 -0.88
N ALA A 27 -1.88 2.95 -0.84
CA ALA A 27 -0.98 2.90 -2.00
C ALA A 27 -0.75 1.46 -2.49
N THR A 28 -0.45 0.55 -1.55
CA THR A 28 -0.21 -0.87 -1.85
C THR A 28 -1.45 -1.55 -2.41
N THR A 29 -2.64 -1.23 -1.90
CA THR A 29 -3.90 -1.81 -2.40
C THR A 29 -4.16 -1.41 -3.85
N LEU A 30 -3.95 -0.14 -4.19
CA LEU A 30 -4.11 0.33 -5.57
C LEU A 30 -3.06 -0.29 -6.49
N TYR A 31 -1.82 -0.39 -6.03
CA TYR A 31 -0.73 -0.99 -6.80
C TYR A 31 -1.00 -2.47 -7.09
N ARG A 32 -1.51 -3.23 -6.11
CA ARG A 32 -1.93 -4.62 -6.30
C ARG A 32 -3.15 -4.80 -7.21
N LYS A 33 -3.95 -3.76 -7.37
CA LYS A 33 -5.03 -3.68 -8.38
C LYS A 33 -4.53 -3.18 -9.73
N GLU A 34 -3.21 -3.22 -9.95
CA GLU A 34 -2.55 -2.85 -11.20
C GLU A 34 -2.79 -1.39 -11.62
N VAL A 35 -3.13 -0.52 -10.66
CA VAL A 35 -3.23 0.92 -10.91
C VAL A 35 -1.80 1.46 -11.12
N PRO A 36 -1.52 2.18 -12.24
CA PRO A 36 -0.19 2.70 -12.50
C PRO A 36 0.31 3.62 -11.37
N THR A 37 1.59 3.49 -10.99
CA THR A 37 2.21 4.30 -9.93
C THR A 37 2.05 5.79 -10.17
N ALA A 38 2.10 6.27 -11.41
CA ALA A 38 1.82 7.65 -11.78
C ALA A 38 0.43 8.15 -11.34
N ARG A 39 -0.61 7.29 -11.42
CA ARG A 39 -1.97 7.62 -10.96
C ARG A 39 -2.09 7.54 -9.45
N ILE A 40 -1.43 6.57 -8.83
CA ILE A 40 -1.37 6.49 -7.36
C ILE A 40 -0.68 7.74 -6.79
N LYS A 41 0.41 8.20 -7.42
CA LYS A 41 1.11 9.45 -7.09
C LYS A 41 0.15 10.65 -7.12
N GLU A 42 -0.64 10.79 -8.19
CA GLU A 42 -1.66 11.85 -8.29
C GLU A 42 -2.68 11.76 -7.16
N LEU A 43 -3.22 10.57 -6.88
CA LEU A 43 -4.19 10.35 -5.79
C LEU A 43 -3.62 10.64 -4.41
N MET A 44 -2.31 10.41 -4.21
CA MET A 44 -1.61 10.68 -2.96
C MET A 44 -1.11 12.11 -2.84
N GLY A 45 -1.19 12.91 -3.91
CA GLY A 45 -0.68 14.28 -3.96
C GLY A 45 0.83 14.36 -3.82
N HIS A 46 1.57 13.38 -4.35
CA HIS A 46 3.04 13.39 -4.29
C HIS A 46 3.66 14.03 -5.53
N GLU A 47 4.80 14.70 -5.35
CA GLU A 47 5.53 15.38 -6.43
C GLU A 47 6.18 14.41 -7.44
N SER A 48 6.49 13.18 -7.02
CA SER A 48 7.08 12.16 -7.90
C SER A 48 6.66 10.74 -7.53
N GLU A 49 6.74 9.85 -8.52
CA GLU A 49 6.50 8.42 -8.33
C GLU A 49 7.49 7.82 -7.31
N ARG A 50 8.73 8.30 -7.29
CA ARG A 50 9.74 7.92 -6.29
C ARG A 50 9.29 8.14 -4.84
N VAL A 51 8.58 9.24 -4.55
CA VAL A 51 8.02 9.48 -3.21
C VAL A 51 6.90 8.48 -2.91
N THR A 52 6.14 8.09 -3.94
CA THR A 52 5.04 7.11 -3.84
C THR A 52 5.55 5.69 -3.61
N GLU A 53 6.66 5.31 -4.23
CA GLU A 53 7.32 4.00 -4.08
C GLU A 53 7.65 3.66 -2.62
N ILE A 54 7.96 4.65 -1.79
CA ILE A 54 8.18 4.47 -0.34
C ILE A 54 6.95 3.83 0.34
N TYR A 55 5.75 4.08 -0.19
CA TYR A 55 4.49 3.59 0.35
C TYR A 55 4.05 2.24 -0.20
N LEU A 56 4.72 1.74 -1.24
CA LEU A 56 4.38 0.49 -1.90
C LEU A 56 5.05 -0.69 -1.22
N GLN A 57 4.26 -1.73 -0.94
CA GLN A 57 4.80 -3.04 -0.60
C GLN A 57 5.02 -3.86 -1.87
N SER A 58 6.18 -4.53 -1.97
CA SER A 58 6.50 -5.43 -3.06
C SER A 58 5.46 -6.53 -3.23
N PHE A 59 5.30 -7.03 -4.46
CA PHE A 59 4.54 -8.23 -4.73
C PHE A 59 5.24 -9.46 -4.13
N ASP A 60 4.45 -10.45 -3.73
CA ASP A 60 4.98 -11.76 -3.36
C ASP A 60 5.54 -12.49 -4.59
N THR A 61 6.42 -13.46 -4.32
CA THR A 61 7.13 -14.22 -5.34
C THR A 61 6.19 -15.00 -6.26
N GLU A 62 5.05 -15.47 -5.74
CA GLU A 62 4.05 -16.20 -6.51
C GLU A 62 3.39 -15.30 -7.55
N THR A 63 2.98 -14.10 -7.15
CA THR A 63 2.41 -13.08 -8.04
C THR A 63 3.40 -12.70 -9.14
N LEU A 64 4.66 -12.45 -8.77
CA LEU A 64 5.70 -12.13 -9.76
C LEU A 64 5.94 -13.29 -10.75
N SER A 65 5.93 -14.53 -10.26
CA SER A 65 6.08 -15.70 -11.12
C SER A 65 4.90 -15.87 -12.07
N ASN A 66 3.67 -15.64 -11.61
CA ASN A 66 2.47 -15.73 -12.43
C ASN A 66 2.47 -14.68 -13.55
N ILE A 67 2.88 -13.44 -13.23
CA ILE A 67 3.04 -12.38 -14.23
C ILE A 67 4.10 -12.75 -15.26
N ALA A 68 5.26 -13.25 -14.83
CA ALA A 68 6.31 -13.67 -15.75
C ALA A 68 5.85 -14.80 -16.69
N ASN A 69 5.07 -15.76 -16.17
CA ASN A 69 4.53 -16.86 -16.96
C ASN A 69 3.43 -16.43 -17.93
N SER A 70 2.62 -15.41 -17.59
CA SER A 70 1.55 -14.92 -18.47
C SER A 70 2.05 -14.03 -19.62
N MET A 71 3.32 -13.62 -19.58
CA MET A 71 3.99 -12.85 -20.63
C MET A 71 4.66 -13.72 -21.71
N LEU A 72 4.63 -15.06 -21.55
CA LEU A 72 5.12 -16.06 -22.51
C LEU A 72 3.97 -16.64 -23.33
#